data_AF-A0A841JUC7-F1
#
_entry.id   AF-A0A841JUC7-F1
#
_cell.length_a   1.000
_cell.length_b   1.000
_cell.length_c   1.000
_cell.angle_alpha   90.00
_cell.angle_beta   90.00
_cell.angle_gamma   90.00
#
_symmetry.space_group_name_H-M   'P 1'
#
loop_
_entity.id
_entity.type
_entity.pdbx_description
1 polymer ?
#
loop_
_entity_poly.entity_id
_entity_poly.type
_entity_poly.pdbx_seq_one_letter_code
_entity_poly.pdbx_strand_id
1 'polypeptide(L)' 'MNDRYDHLLRKSRDAKRGGHDAWGVQSTAEKVAVALVLNRADWLTEIEYTIPEAIERSGPDWLAIIPQVARQLAEEE' A
#
# COMPACT_ATOMS: atom_id res chain seq x y z
N MET A 1 14.62 -13.27 4.62
CA MET A 1 13.89 -11.99 4.54
C MET A 1 12.72 -12.19 3.60
N ASN A 2 11.55 -11.63 3.87
CA ASN A 2 10.40 -11.81 3.00
C ASN A 2 10.42 -10.69 1.96
N ASP A 3 10.97 -10.96 0.77
CA ASP A 3 11.22 -9.96 -0.28
C ASP A 3 9.99 -9.09 -0.60
N ARG A 4 8.78 -9.66 -0.49
CA ARG A 4 7.52 -8.94 -0.69
C ARG A 4 7.20 -7.96 0.44
N TYR A 5 7.50 -8.34 1.68
CA TYR A 5 7.34 -7.45 2.84
C TYR A 5 8.27 -6.24 2.72
N ASP A 6 9.56 -6.47 2.46
CA ASP A 6 10.56 -5.40 2.37
C ASP A 6 10.25 -4.46 1.19
N HIS A 7 9.80 -5.03 0.07
CA HIS A 7 9.38 -4.25 -1.08
C HIS A 7 8.15 -3.37 -0.79
N LEU A 8 7.10 -3.92 -0.19
CA LEU A 8 5.91 -3.16 0.17
C LEU A 8 6.23 -2.10 1.24
N LEU A 9 7.04 -2.43 2.25
CA LEU A 9 7.45 -1.48 3.28
C LEU A 9 8.18 -0.28 2.67
N ARG A 10 9.13 -0.53 1.77
CA ARG A 10 9.86 0.54 1.08
C ARG A 10 8.92 1.43 0.26
N LYS A 11 8.03 0.85 -0.56
CA LYS A 11 7.09 1.61 -1.39
C LYS A 11 6.09 2.42 -0.57
N SER A 12 5.60 1.85 0.52
CA SER A 12 4.70 2.54 1.44
C SER A 12 5.42 3.66 2.19
N ARG A 13 6.69 3.48 2.57
CA ARG A 13 7.50 4.54 3.19
C ARG A 13 7.76 5.69 2.22
N ASP A 14 8.11 5.38 0.97
CA ASP A 14 8.29 6.38 -0.09
C ASP A 14 7.01 7.21 -0.28
N ALA A 15 5.84 6.56 -0.35
CA ALA A 15 4.56 7.22 -0.46
C ALA A 15 4.14 7.99 0.81
N LYS A 16 4.43 7.48 2.01
CA LYS A 16 4.17 8.19 3.28
C LYS A 16 4.93 9.52 3.34
N ARG A 17 6.17 9.55 2.83
CA ARG A 17 7.05 10.74 2.83
C ARG A 17 6.83 11.68 1.65
N GLY A 18 6.74 11.12 0.44
CA GLY A 18 6.61 11.86 -0.82
C GLY A 18 5.17 12.12 -1.23
N GLY A 19 4.19 11.63 -0.48
CA GLY A 19 2.77 11.81 -0.74
C GLY A 19 2.34 11.20 -2.06
N HIS A 20 1.42 11.92 -2.73
CA HIS A 20 0.78 11.46 -3.95
C HIS A 20 1.76 11.27 -5.10
N ASP A 21 2.75 12.15 -5.27
CA ASP A 21 3.74 12.05 -6.36
C ASP A 21 4.53 10.73 -6.31
N ALA A 22 4.94 10.31 -5.11
CA ALA A 22 5.67 9.06 -4.91
C ALA A 22 4.77 7.81 -5.03
N TRP A 23 3.46 7.95 -4.81
CA TRP A 23 2.47 6.90 -5.04
C TRP A 23 2.07 6.79 -6.52
N GLY A 24 1.91 7.92 -7.20
CA GLY A 24 1.43 8.04 -8.57
C GLY A 24 2.31 7.37 -9.63
N VAL A 25 3.61 7.21 -9.35
CA VAL A 25 4.59 6.55 -10.24
C VAL A 25 4.70 5.04 -10.03
N GLN A 26 3.99 4.48 -9.04
CA GLN A 26 4.03 3.04 -8.75
C GLN A 26 3.17 2.24 -9.73
N SER A 27 3.42 0.94 -9.84
CA SER A 27 2.54 0.06 -10.62
C SER A 27 1.13 -0.01 -10.01
N THR A 28 0.11 -0.35 -10.80
CA THR A 28 -1.28 -0.42 -10.31
C THR A 28 -1.43 -1.35 -9.10
N ALA A 29 -0.76 -2.50 -9.09
CA ALA A 29 -0.81 -3.43 -7.97
C ALA A 29 -0.17 -2.83 -6.70
N GLU A 30 0.95 -2.13 -6.85
CA GLU A 30 1.60 -1.41 -5.75
C GLU A 30 0.72 -0.27 -5.24
N LYS A 31 0.10 0.52 -6.14
CA LYS A 31 -0.79 1.61 -5.76
C LYS A 31 -1.94 1.14 -4.88
N VAL A 32 -2.57 0.02 -5.24
CA VAL A 32 -3.64 -0.59 -4.44
C VAL A 32 -3.12 -1.03 -3.08
N ALA A 33 -2.02 -1.80 -3.03
CA ALA A 33 -1.47 -2.30 -1.78
C ALA A 33 -0.99 -1.18 -0.84
N VAL A 34 -0.31 -0.17 -1.39
CA VAL A 34 0.18 0.99 -0.64
C VAL A 34 -0.98 1.85 -0.11
N ALA A 35 -2.02 2.07 -0.91
CA ALA A 35 -3.20 2.81 -0.46
C ALA A 35 -3.91 2.08 0.69
N LEU A 36 -3.97 0.74 0.67
CA LEU A 36 -4.46 -0.05 1.79
C LEU A 36 -3.58 0.06 3.03
N VAL A 37 -2.24 -0.02 2.87
CA VAL A 37 -1.29 0.13 3.99
C VAL A 37 -1.42 1.50 4.65
N LEU A 38 -1.54 2.57 3.87
CA LEU A 38 -1.62 3.95 4.36
C LEU A 38 -3.04 4.39 4.70
N ASN A 39 -4.02 3.49 4.59
CA ASN A 39 -5.43 3.77 4.83
C ASN A 39 -5.96 4.98 4.02
N ARG A 40 -5.58 5.04 2.74
CA ARG A 40 -5.94 6.11 1.79
C ARG A 40 -7.03 5.64 0.82
N ALA A 41 -8.27 5.63 1.30
CA ALA A 41 -9.43 5.29 0.47
C ALA A 41 -9.66 6.29 -0.68
N ASP A 42 -9.24 7.55 -0.51
CA ASP A 42 -9.23 8.57 -1.55
C ASP A 42 -8.28 8.19 -2.70
N TRP A 43 -7.07 7.68 -2.40
CA TRP A 43 -6.14 7.19 -3.43
C TRP A 43 -6.68 5.99 -4.19
N LEU A 44 -7.40 5.07 -3.52
CA LEU A 44 -8.10 3.99 -4.21
C LEU A 44 -9.18 4.54 -5.16
N THR A 45 -9.95 5.54 -4.72
CA THR A 45 -11.01 6.17 -5.51
C THR A 45 -10.45 6.83 -6.78
N GLU A 46 -9.27 7.45 -6.70
CA GLU A 46 -8.62 8.10 -7.85
C GLU A 46 -8.21 7.12 -8.96
N ILE A 47 -7.97 5.85 -8.63
CA ILE A 47 -7.71 4.79 -9.62
C ILE A 47 -8.95 3.92 -9.86
N GLU A 48 -10.14 4.42 -9.50
CA GLU A 48 -11.43 3.77 -9.69
C GLU A 48 -11.57 2.43 -8.96
N TYR A 49 -10.91 2.30 -7.80
CA TYR A 49 -11.03 1.14 -6.92
C TYR A 49 -11.84 1.45 -5.66
N THR A 50 -12.79 0.58 -5.35
CA THR A 50 -13.39 0.50 -4.01
C THR A 50 -12.52 -0.34 -3.06
N ILE A 51 -12.78 -0.26 -1.75
CA ILE A 51 -12.08 -1.10 -0.77
C ILE A 51 -12.27 -2.61 -1.03
N PRO A 52 -13.49 -3.12 -1.31
CA PRO A 52 -13.66 -4.54 -1.65
C PRO A 52 -12.86 -4.97 -2.88
N GLU A 53 -12.86 -4.17 -3.94
CA GLU A 53 -12.09 -4.47 -5.16
C GLU A 53 -10.58 -4.42 -4.90
N ALA A 54 -10.11 -3.50 -4.06
CA ALA A 54 -8.71 -3.41 -3.65
C ALA A 54 -8.27 -4.66 -2.86
N ILE A 55 -9.15 -5.18 -1.99
CA ILE A 55 -8.93 -6.42 -1.25
C ILE A 55 -8.83 -7.60 -2.23
N GLU A 56 -9.80 -7.74 -3.12
CA GLU A 56 -9.82 -8.79 -4.13
C GLU A 56 -8.57 -8.74 -5.04
N ARG A 57 -8.19 -7.54 -5.50
CA ARG A 57 -7.05 -7.31 -6.39
C ARG A 57 -5.71 -7.63 -5.76
N SER A 58 -5.55 -7.36 -4.47
CA SER A 58 -4.32 -7.61 -3.71
C SER A 58 -4.07 -9.10 -3.51
N GLY A 59 -5.15 -9.87 -3.33
CA GLY A 59 -5.07 -11.30 -3.06
C GLY A 59 -4.51 -11.64 -1.67
N PRO A 60 -4.60 -12.92 -1.27
CA PRO A 60 -4.36 -13.36 0.11
C PRO A 60 -2.94 -13.10 0.61
N ASP A 61 -1.93 -13.27 -0.25
CA ASP A 61 -0.53 -13.10 0.14
C ASP A 61 -0.19 -11.66 0.53
N TRP A 62 -0.67 -10.69 -0.25
CA TRP A 62 -0.43 -9.27 0.05
C TRP A 62 -1.26 -8.82 1.24
N LEU A 63 -2.53 -9.25 1.33
CA LEU A 63 -3.40 -8.96 2.46
C LEU A 63 -2.82 -9.44 3.80
N ALA A 64 -2.10 -10.57 3.81
CA ALA A 64 -1.46 -11.09 5.01
C ALA A 64 -0.35 -10.17 5.56
N ILE A 65 0.33 -9.40 4.70
CA ILE A 65 1.45 -8.53 5.09
C ILE A 65 1.06 -7.07 5.27
N ILE A 66 -0.04 -6.60 4.65
CA ILE A 66 -0.49 -5.20 4.73
C ILE A 66 -0.61 -4.70 6.19
N PRO A 67 -1.28 -5.42 7.11
CA PRO A 67 -1.38 -4.97 8.51
C PRO A 67 -0.04 -4.92 9.24
N GLN A 68 0.92 -5.75 8.85
CA GLN A 68 2.26 -5.78 9.47
C GLN A 68 3.05 -4.53 9.04
N VAL A 69 3.04 -4.22 7.73
CA VAL A 69 3.70 -3.03 7.19
C VAL A 69 3.07 -1.76 7.75
N ALA A 70 1.75 -1.70 7.85
CA ALA A 70 1.05 -0.53 8.41
C ALA A 70 1.48 -0.25 9.87
N ARG A 71 1.59 -1.29 10.71
CA ARG A 71 2.10 -1.15 12.09
C ARG A 71 3.55 -0.69 12.12
N GLN A 72 4.42 -1.32 11.32
CA GLN A 72 5.84 -0.93 11.25
C GLN A 72 6.01 0.55 10.91
N LEU A 73 5.22 1.09 9.97
CA LEU A 73 5.28 2.50 9.59
C LEU A 73 4.75 3.45 10.66
N ALA A 74 3.80 3.01 11.49
CA ALA A 74 3.27 3.79 12.60
C ALA A 74 4.24 3.84 13.80
N GLU A 75 5.10 2.82 13.95
CA GLU A 75 6.17 2.78 14.96
C GLU A 75 7.40 3.60 14.56
N GLU A 76 7.52 3.99 13.28
CA GLU A 76 8.59 4.86 12.77
C GLU A 76 8.33 6.37 13.01
N GLU A 77 7.17 6.73 13.54
CA GLU A 77 6.79 8.09 13.97
C GLU A 77 7.17 8.37 15.42
#